data_AF-A0A1J1H0T7-F1
#
_entry.id   AF-A0A1J1H0T7-F1
#
_cell.length_a   1.000
_cell.length_b   1.000
_cell.length_c   1.000
_cell.angle_alpha   90.00
_cell.angle_beta   90.00
_cell.angle_gamma   90.00
#
_symmetry.space_group_name_H-M   'P 1'
#
loop_
_entity.id
_entity.type
_entity.pdbx_description
1 polymer ?
#
loop_
_entity_poly.entity_id
_entity_poly.type
_entity_poly.pdbx_seq_one_letter_code
_entity_poly.pdbx_strand_id
1 'polypeptide(L)'
;MRKENILILSFLLFIQVYLCKNVKVRKFKGSVFYLFREIKIYKKKVNFQVKNSCTFLTGIKPSGDIHLGNYIGCLHPIINLEAKRKKNFINEKKEQVIKLNKIILIADLHCLTNLNNIFSLKKNVLDTMKVIISLIIDMFIKKKKYIDIYINDIKLEKILKLFKCDFDSNISKFLPSSNSNISQSFFDYEKELNNLNINNTHNIKDHIFSESTESYNNYEENTDYHHEKYYEKNIHQKHFFYIFRQSDIQVHTSLYYLINSFTSINLLNSHVHIKTSGYNKSVSLLSYPNLMLSDILLYKPNYLIIGLDQNKNVEIIKKICKKMNNYFPSVAKMPEIYSRKFNIEIMNLDGHRKMSKNDLLDNLNFYKIIYLFDEKDIIEKKIKKSKTDNFNYLKYGEANRREINNLINIYIFFYYYKIKSISEKIKKYHKTLYSLEKIFLNETEKNSEGNKTTYEFSHNEKSTSNDIKYLNFFKNSIDVKNSLNIINEDKLFFKKNNINPNFNEKVVNNILSSYNNNYYNFKNDLTLLISYHFLTSKYYYNFLLSKDNLINKILKMGKRSLSIRAIKTFKDFKKKLNL
;
A
#
# COMPACT_ATOMS: atom_id res chain seq x y z
N MET A 1 -47.85 33.27 20.79
CA MET A 1 -46.48 32.71 20.91
C MET A 1 -45.47 33.79 20.53
N ARG A 2 -44.34 33.94 21.26
CA ARG A 2 -43.26 34.88 20.89
C ARG A 2 -42.75 34.58 19.47
N LYS A 3 -42.35 35.60 18.69
CA LYS A 3 -41.90 35.47 17.28
C LYS A 3 -40.87 34.35 17.06
N GLU A 4 -39.99 34.13 18.04
CA GLU A 4 -38.97 33.06 18.01
C GLU A 4 -39.58 31.65 18.01
N ASN A 5 -40.68 31.45 18.75
CA ASN A 5 -41.38 30.16 18.78
C ASN A 5 -42.16 29.89 17.49
N ILE A 6 -42.60 30.92 16.77
CA ILE A 6 -43.26 30.78 15.46
C ILE A 6 -42.24 30.33 14.40
N LEU A 7 -41.01 30.83 14.47
CA LEU A 7 -39.94 30.46 13.55
C LEU A 7 -39.46 29.02 13.78
N ILE A 8 -39.35 28.61 15.05
CA ILE A 8 -39.04 27.22 15.41
C ILE A 8 -40.18 26.29 15.00
N LEU A 9 -41.43 26.66 15.23
CA LEU A 9 -42.58 25.86 14.82
C LEU A 9 -42.69 25.76 13.29
N SER A 10 -42.43 26.86 12.57
CA SER A 10 -42.36 26.88 11.11
C SER A 10 -41.23 26.00 10.58
N PHE A 11 -40.06 26.02 11.22
CA PHE A 11 -38.92 25.20 10.85
C PHE A 11 -39.17 23.71 11.12
N LEU A 12 -39.82 23.39 12.25
CA LEU A 12 -40.23 22.02 12.59
C LEU A 12 -41.32 21.51 11.63
N LEU A 13 -42.31 22.33 11.29
CA LEU A 13 -43.32 22.03 10.27
C LEU A 13 -42.67 21.82 8.90
N PHE A 14 -41.67 22.63 8.54
CA PHE A 14 -40.95 22.48 7.27
C PHE A 14 -40.13 21.19 7.23
N ILE A 15 -39.45 20.83 8.33
CA ILE A 15 -38.75 19.56 8.48
C ILE A 15 -39.74 18.39 8.39
N GLN A 16 -40.89 18.49 9.05
CA GLN A 16 -41.90 17.43 9.06
C GLN A 16 -42.52 17.23 7.67
N VAL A 17 -42.84 18.32 6.96
CA VAL A 17 -43.29 18.27 5.56
C VAL A 17 -42.20 17.71 4.63
N TYR A 18 -40.94 18.10 4.84
CA TYR A 18 -39.82 17.62 4.03
C TYR A 18 -39.51 16.12 4.26
N LEU A 19 -39.64 15.64 5.50
CA LEU A 19 -39.51 14.23 5.85
C LEU A 19 -40.69 13.41 5.31
N CYS A 20 -41.92 13.93 5.38
CA CYS A 20 -43.11 13.23 4.89
C CYS A 20 -43.21 13.15 3.36
N LYS A 21 -42.56 14.04 2.60
CA LYS A 21 -42.60 14.04 1.13
C LYS A 21 -41.98 12.78 0.48
N ASN A 22 -41.24 11.96 1.24
CA ASN A 22 -40.53 10.77 0.74
C ASN A 22 -40.99 9.44 1.36
N VAL A 23 -42.11 9.41 2.08
CA VAL A 23 -42.61 8.20 2.75
C VAL A 23 -43.76 7.59 1.95
N LYS A 24 -43.64 6.31 1.55
CA LYS A 24 -44.79 5.54 1.05
C LYS A 24 -45.46 4.84 2.23
N VAL A 25 -46.76 5.06 2.38
CA VAL A 25 -47.56 4.40 3.41
C VAL A 25 -48.16 3.12 2.84
N ARG A 26 -47.97 1.99 3.53
CA ARG A 26 -48.71 0.74 3.27
C ARG A 26 -49.45 0.35 4.54
N LYS A 27 -50.76 0.13 4.43
CA LYS A 27 -51.58 -0.44 5.49
C LYS A 27 -51.60 -1.96 5.34
N PHE A 28 -51.27 -2.67 6.42
CA PHE A 28 -51.48 -4.12 6.50
C PHE A 28 -52.07 -4.44 7.87
N LYS A 29 -53.23 -5.11 7.87
CA LYS A 29 -53.99 -5.55 9.06
C LYS A 29 -54.07 -4.51 10.19
N GLY A 30 -54.68 -3.35 9.92
CA GLY A 30 -54.99 -2.34 10.94
C GLY A 30 -53.83 -1.45 11.40
N SER A 31 -52.58 -1.81 11.13
CA SER A 31 -51.39 -0.98 11.47
C SER A 31 -50.83 -0.20 10.26
N VAL A 32 -50.49 1.07 10.48
CA VAL A 32 -49.87 1.97 9.49
C VAL A 32 -48.35 1.90 9.62
N PHE A 33 -47.66 1.40 8.58
CA PHE A 33 -46.20 1.37 8.54
C PHE A 33 -45.65 2.50 7.68
N TYR A 34 -44.71 3.28 8.24
CA TYR A 34 -43.97 4.32 7.53
C TYR A 34 -42.68 3.72 6.97
N LEU A 35 -42.66 3.42 5.66
CA LEU A 35 -41.45 2.98 4.96
C LEU A 35 -40.64 4.22 4.55
N PHE A 36 -39.59 4.52 5.32
CA PHE A 36 -38.56 5.45 4.86
C PHE A 36 -37.87 4.84 3.64
N ARG A 37 -37.90 5.58 2.53
CA ARG A 37 -37.15 5.21 1.32
C ARG A 37 -35.67 5.31 1.69
N GLU A 38 -35.02 4.17 1.95
CA GLU A 38 -33.57 4.13 2.13
C GLU A 38 -32.92 4.96 1.02
N ILE A 39 -32.07 5.92 1.41
CA ILE A 39 -31.16 6.55 0.47
C ILE A 39 -30.32 5.40 -0.10
N LYS A 40 -30.62 4.98 -1.32
CA LYS A 40 -29.77 4.07 -2.09
C LYS A 40 -28.43 4.79 -2.29
N ILE A 41 -27.53 4.62 -1.34
CA ILE A 41 -26.13 4.97 -1.52
C ILE A 41 -25.64 4.02 -2.61
N TYR A 42 -25.54 4.53 -3.83
CA TYR A 42 -24.80 3.89 -4.89
C TYR A 42 -23.31 3.88 -4.50
N LYS A 43 -22.92 2.92 -3.64
CA LYS A 43 -21.52 2.47 -3.58
C LYS A 43 -21.27 1.79 -4.92
N LYS A 44 -20.77 2.57 -5.89
CA LYS A 44 -20.28 2.03 -7.16
C LYS A 44 -19.17 1.04 -6.81
N LYS A 45 -19.45 -0.26 -6.87
CA LYS A 45 -18.42 -1.30 -6.90
C LYS A 45 -17.55 -1.00 -8.10
N VAL A 46 -16.39 -0.36 -7.90
CA VAL A 46 -15.36 -0.38 -8.93
C VAL A 46 -14.67 -1.72 -8.79
N ASN A 47 -15.26 -2.72 -9.43
CA ASN A 47 -14.58 -3.97 -9.70
C ASN A 47 -13.31 -3.59 -10.46
N PHE A 48 -12.13 -3.79 -9.86
CA PHE A 48 -10.82 -3.66 -10.51
C PHE A 48 -10.84 -4.48 -11.80
N GLN A 49 -11.13 -3.85 -12.94
CA GLN A 49 -11.04 -4.46 -14.25
C GLN A 49 -9.71 -3.96 -14.80
N VAL A 50 -8.71 -4.84 -14.74
CA VAL A 50 -7.50 -4.61 -15.50
C VAL A 50 -7.90 -4.71 -16.96
N LYS A 51 -8.11 -3.57 -17.62
CA LYS A 51 -8.01 -3.53 -19.08
C LYS A 51 -6.58 -3.94 -19.43
N ASN A 52 -6.35 -4.52 -20.61
CA ASN A 52 -5.05 -5.05 -21.08
C ASN A 52 -3.85 -4.08 -20.85
N SER A 53 -4.10 -2.78 -20.69
CA SER A 53 -3.17 -1.83 -20.08
C SER A 53 -3.84 -0.92 -19.04
N CYS A 54 -3.15 -0.66 -17.92
CA CYS A 54 -3.58 0.29 -16.88
C CYS A 54 -2.45 1.28 -16.54
N THR A 55 -2.78 2.55 -16.36
CA THR A 55 -1.84 3.61 -15.98
C THR A 55 -2.08 4.11 -14.56
N PHE A 56 -1.03 4.09 -13.75
CA PHE A 56 -0.99 4.58 -12.38
C PHE A 56 -0.07 5.81 -12.32
N LEU A 57 -0.41 6.79 -11.48
CA LEU A 57 0.42 7.96 -11.23
C LEU A 57 0.60 8.17 -9.71
N THR A 58 1.83 8.45 -9.31
CA THR A 58 2.16 9.01 -7.99
C THR A 58 3.15 10.17 -8.16
N GLY A 59 3.10 11.13 -7.24
CA GLY A 59 4.12 12.16 -7.09
C GLY A 59 4.86 12.00 -5.76
N ILE A 60 6.16 12.30 -5.73
CA ILE A 60 6.96 12.33 -4.50
C ILE A 60 7.82 13.60 -4.48
N LYS A 61 7.78 14.35 -3.37
CA LYS A 61 8.61 15.55 -3.19
C LYS A 61 10.04 15.13 -2.81
N PRO A 62 11.08 15.60 -3.53
CA PRO A 62 12.48 15.39 -3.16
C PRO A 62 12.92 16.39 -2.08
N SER A 63 12.32 16.28 -0.89
CA SER A 63 12.53 17.22 0.23
C SER A 63 13.42 16.64 1.36
N GLY A 64 14.35 15.74 1.02
CA GLY A 64 15.22 15.02 1.96
C GLY A 64 14.97 13.50 1.94
N ASP A 65 15.46 12.80 2.96
CA ASP A 65 15.43 11.34 3.01
C ASP A 65 14.01 10.77 3.06
N ILE A 66 13.82 9.59 2.46
CA ILE A 66 12.52 8.93 2.38
C ILE A 66 12.27 8.19 3.70
N HIS A 67 11.15 8.50 4.35
CA HIS A 67 10.73 7.87 5.61
C HIS A 67 9.62 6.83 5.41
N LEU A 68 9.34 6.02 6.44
CA LEU A 68 8.35 4.94 6.37
C LEU A 68 6.96 5.40 5.88
N GLY A 69 6.53 6.59 6.29
CA GLY A 69 5.29 7.20 5.81
C GLY A 69 5.23 7.46 4.31
N ASN A 70 6.34 7.89 3.67
CA ASN A 70 6.39 8.02 2.21
C ASN A 70 6.31 6.65 1.53
N TYR A 71 7.00 5.67 2.11
CA TYR A 71 7.05 4.32 1.57
C TYR A 71 5.71 3.61 1.65
N ILE A 72 5.14 3.45 2.83
CA ILE A 72 3.84 2.78 3.04
C ILE A 72 2.72 3.53 2.31
N GLY A 73 2.76 4.86 2.35
CA GLY A 73 1.75 5.71 1.74
C GLY A 73 1.77 5.70 0.21
N CYS A 74 2.92 5.72 -0.45
CA CYS A 74 2.97 5.93 -1.91
C CYS A 74 3.88 4.95 -2.66
N LEU A 75 5.14 4.79 -2.22
CA LEU A 75 6.12 4.00 -2.98
C LEU A 75 5.82 2.50 -2.96
N HIS A 76 5.55 1.93 -1.78
CA HIS A 76 5.23 0.52 -1.65
C HIS A 76 4.02 0.13 -2.53
N PRO A 77 2.86 0.83 -2.47
CA PRO A 77 1.73 0.54 -3.35
C PRO A 77 2.07 0.59 -4.83
N ILE A 78 2.77 1.63 -5.32
CA ILE A 78 3.05 1.72 -6.77
C ILE A 78 4.07 0.69 -7.23
N ILE A 79 5.11 0.44 -6.44
CA ILE A 79 6.16 -0.52 -6.75
C ILE A 79 5.55 -1.91 -6.77
N ASN A 80 4.95 -2.36 -5.67
CA ASN A 80 4.42 -3.72 -5.53
C ASN A 80 3.02 -3.95 -6.12
N LEU A 81 2.49 -2.99 -6.91
CA LEU A 81 1.22 -3.19 -7.62
C LEU A 81 1.34 -4.30 -8.65
N GLU A 82 0.41 -5.25 -8.57
CA GLU A 82 0.29 -6.44 -9.43
C GLU A 82 -1.15 -6.62 -9.88
N ALA A 83 -1.33 -7.24 -11.05
CA ALA A 83 -2.63 -7.72 -11.48
C ALA A 83 -2.95 -9.07 -10.83
N LYS A 84 -4.19 -9.22 -10.35
CA LYS A 84 -4.75 -10.48 -9.85
C LYS A 84 -5.64 -11.12 -10.92
N ARG A 85 -5.63 -12.45 -11.07
CA ARG A 85 -6.64 -13.17 -11.86
C ARG A 85 -8.00 -13.00 -11.18
N LYS A 86 -9.04 -12.65 -11.93
CA LYS A 86 -10.42 -12.81 -11.43
C LYS A 86 -10.86 -14.24 -11.71
N LYS A 87 -11.42 -14.92 -10.70
CA LYS A 87 -11.97 -16.28 -10.81
C LYS A 87 -13.02 -16.44 -11.94
N ASN A 88 -13.70 -15.35 -12.35
CA ASN A 88 -14.83 -15.42 -13.30
C ASN A 88 -14.43 -15.24 -14.78
N PHE A 89 -13.14 -15.16 -15.13
CA PHE A 89 -12.69 -15.12 -16.53
C PHE A 89 -11.94 -16.40 -16.86
N ILE A 90 -12.69 -17.50 -17.02
CA ILE A 90 -12.18 -18.81 -17.46
C ILE A 90 -12.17 -18.94 -18.99
N ASN A 91 -12.81 -18.02 -19.72
CA ASN A 91 -12.82 -18.07 -21.18
C ASN A 91 -11.72 -17.18 -21.77
N GLU A 92 -10.59 -17.80 -22.14
CA GLU A 92 -10.03 -17.81 -23.50
C GLU A 92 -8.53 -18.17 -23.49
N LYS A 93 -8.16 -19.07 -24.41
CA LYS A 93 -6.86 -19.73 -24.61
C LYS A 93 -5.68 -18.82 -25.02
N LYS A 94 -5.67 -17.52 -24.70
CA LYS A 94 -4.54 -16.63 -25.01
C LYS A 94 -3.80 -16.23 -23.73
N GLU A 95 -2.48 -16.45 -23.70
CA GLU A 95 -1.59 -15.91 -22.67
C GLU A 95 -1.71 -14.37 -22.63
N GLN A 96 -2.60 -13.86 -21.78
CA GLN A 96 -2.76 -12.41 -21.62
C GLN A 96 -1.59 -11.86 -20.82
N VAL A 97 -0.62 -11.27 -21.53
CA VAL A 97 0.44 -10.45 -20.90
C VAL A 97 -0.17 -9.12 -20.47
N ILE A 98 -0.24 -8.90 -19.16
CA ILE A 98 -0.79 -7.67 -18.59
C ILE A 98 0.28 -6.58 -18.59
N LYS A 99 -0.04 -5.38 -19.10
CA LYS A 99 0.84 -4.21 -19.06
C LYS A 99 0.43 -3.24 -17.95
N LEU A 100 1.32 -2.99 -17.01
CA LEU A 100 1.14 -2.04 -15.91
C LEU A 100 2.05 -0.84 -16.11
N ASN A 101 1.48 0.30 -16.48
CA ASN A 101 2.19 1.56 -16.65
C ASN A 101 2.17 2.34 -15.32
N LYS A 102 3.34 2.63 -14.76
CA LYS A 102 3.53 3.22 -13.43
C LYS A 102 4.34 4.50 -13.55
N ILE A 103 3.69 5.64 -13.46
CA ILE A 103 4.33 6.95 -13.54
C ILE A 103 4.70 7.41 -12.13
N ILE A 104 5.99 7.65 -11.90
CA ILE A 104 6.53 8.22 -10.65
C ILE A 104 7.13 9.59 -10.98
N LEU A 105 6.39 10.63 -10.60
CA LEU A 105 6.80 12.02 -10.77
C LEU A 105 7.69 12.46 -9.59
N ILE A 106 8.94 12.83 -9.86
CA ILE A 106 9.77 13.53 -8.88
C ILE A 106 9.36 15.01 -8.88
N ALA A 107 8.55 15.37 -7.90
CA ALA A 107 7.82 16.64 -7.81
C ALA A 107 8.69 17.75 -7.23
N ASP A 108 9.75 18.13 -7.95
CA ASP A 108 10.73 19.12 -7.52
C ASP A 108 10.18 20.56 -7.50
N LEU A 109 9.29 20.93 -8.42
CA LEU A 109 8.60 22.23 -8.36
C LEU A 109 7.70 22.34 -7.11
N HIS A 110 7.04 21.25 -6.71
CA HIS A 110 6.27 21.22 -5.46
C HIS A 110 7.15 21.33 -4.20
N CYS A 111 8.45 21.06 -4.31
CA CYS A 111 9.42 21.23 -3.23
C CYS A 111 9.68 22.71 -2.95
N LEU A 112 9.61 23.56 -3.98
CA LEU A 112 9.85 25.01 -3.92
C LEU A 112 8.74 25.80 -3.21
N THR A 113 7.64 25.15 -2.82
CA THR A 113 6.65 25.75 -1.90
C THR A 113 7.28 26.17 -0.56
N ASN A 114 8.39 25.53 -0.18
CA ASN A 114 9.29 25.96 0.88
C ASN A 114 10.70 26.18 0.30
N LEU A 115 11.17 27.43 0.33
CA LEU A 115 12.44 27.86 -0.28
C LEU A 115 13.67 27.23 0.39
N ASN A 116 13.58 26.77 1.64
CA ASN A 116 14.69 26.12 2.33
C ASN A 116 15.20 24.86 1.61
N ASN A 117 14.36 24.24 0.76
CA ASN A 117 14.72 23.05 0.01
C ASN A 117 15.62 23.32 -1.20
N ILE A 118 15.80 24.58 -1.63
CA ILE A 118 16.51 24.93 -2.88
C ILE A 118 17.94 24.38 -2.88
N PHE A 119 18.68 24.59 -1.79
CA PHE A 119 20.10 24.23 -1.70
C PHE A 119 20.35 22.72 -1.75
N SER A 120 19.41 21.91 -1.25
CA SER A 120 19.51 20.45 -1.23
C SER A 120 18.77 19.78 -2.40
N LEU A 121 18.01 20.53 -3.20
CA LEU A 121 17.05 19.97 -4.17
C LEU A 121 17.71 19.03 -5.18
N LYS A 122 18.85 19.43 -5.76
CA LYS A 122 19.56 18.62 -6.76
C LYS A 122 20.00 17.27 -6.16
N LYS A 123 20.59 17.30 -4.98
CA LYS A 123 21.01 16.10 -4.24
C LYS A 123 19.80 15.23 -3.90
N ASN A 124 18.75 15.83 -3.33
CA ASN A 124 17.54 15.12 -2.94
C ASN A 124 16.83 14.45 -4.12
N VAL A 125 16.85 15.04 -5.31
CA VAL A 125 16.31 14.42 -6.54
C VAL A 125 17.10 13.15 -6.87
N LEU A 126 18.43 13.22 -6.87
CA LEU A 126 19.29 12.06 -7.14
C LEU A 126 19.10 10.96 -6.08
N ASP A 127 19.09 11.33 -4.81
CA ASP A 127 18.93 10.37 -3.72
C ASP A 127 17.54 9.72 -3.75
N THR A 128 16.48 10.50 -4.00
CA THR A 128 15.12 9.96 -4.20
C THR A 128 15.08 8.95 -5.35
N MET A 129 15.76 9.25 -6.46
CA MET A 129 15.87 8.33 -7.60
C MET A 129 16.61 7.03 -7.23
N LYS A 130 17.71 7.12 -6.48
CA LYS A 130 18.46 5.94 -6.00
C LYS A 130 17.58 5.04 -5.16
N VAL A 131 16.80 5.61 -4.22
CA VAL A 131 15.85 4.83 -3.39
C VAL A 131 14.77 4.16 -4.25
N ILE A 132 14.17 4.88 -5.20
CA ILE A 132 13.10 4.29 -6.05
C ILE A 132 13.66 3.15 -6.89
N ILE A 133 14.82 3.32 -7.52
CA ILE A 133 15.46 2.28 -8.33
C ILE A 133 15.82 1.08 -7.46
N SER A 134 16.37 1.28 -6.26
CA SER A 134 16.75 0.16 -5.39
C SER A 134 15.54 -0.66 -4.92
N LEU A 135 14.40 0.00 -4.66
CA LEU A 135 13.13 -0.68 -4.36
C LEU A 135 12.56 -1.43 -5.58
N ILE A 136 12.71 -0.90 -6.80
CA ILE A 136 12.31 -1.59 -8.04
C ILE A 136 13.19 -2.84 -8.27
N ILE A 137 14.49 -2.74 -8.01
CA ILE A 137 15.42 -3.87 -8.10
C ILE A 137 15.05 -4.95 -7.07
N ASP A 138 14.76 -4.57 -5.81
CA ASP A 138 14.30 -5.53 -4.80
C ASP A 138 13.02 -6.28 -5.25
N MET A 139 12.05 -5.56 -5.82
CA MET A 139 10.85 -6.18 -6.39
C MET A 139 11.20 -7.15 -7.54
N PHE A 140 12.12 -6.76 -8.44
CA PHE A 140 12.57 -7.60 -9.54
C PHE A 140 13.11 -8.94 -9.03
N ILE A 141 14.06 -8.88 -8.10
CA ILE A 141 14.73 -10.08 -7.55
C ILE A 141 13.71 -11.04 -6.97
N LYS A 142 12.79 -10.52 -6.16
CA LYS A 142 11.76 -11.33 -5.47
C LYS A 142 10.80 -12.01 -6.46
N LYS A 143 10.64 -11.50 -7.68
CA LYS A 143 9.52 -11.87 -8.57
C LYS A 143 9.91 -12.16 -10.02
N LYS A 144 11.21 -12.23 -10.34
CA LYS A 144 11.76 -12.37 -11.70
C LYS A 144 11.17 -13.49 -12.57
N LYS A 145 10.53 -14.50 -11.96
CA LYS A 145 9.91 -15.64 -12.65
C LYS A 145 8.65 -15.29 -13.45
N TYR A 146 7.92 -14.23 -13.10
CA TYR A 146 6.63 -13.91 -13.71
C TYR A 146 6.45 -12.41 -14.02
N ILE A 147 7.50 -11.61 -13.85
CA ILE A 147 7.47 -10.19 -14.19
C ILE A 147 8.64 -9.81 -15.11
N ASP A 148 8.33 -9.01 -16.12
CA ASP A 148 9.32 -8.18 -16.80
C ASP A 148 9.22 -6.76 -16.24
N ILE A 149 10.37 -6.12 -16.01
CA ILE A 149 10.42 -4.72 -15.59
C ILE A 149 11.13 -3.88 -16.64
N TYR A 150 10.55 -2.73 -16.92
CA TYR A 150 11.11 -1.69 -17.76
C TYR A 150 11.17 -0.38 -16.97
N ILE A 151 12.29 0.35 -17.01
CA ILE A 151 12.41 1.71 -16.51
C ILE A 151 12.64 2.62 -17.70
N ASN A 152 11.73 3.58 -17.92
CA ASN A 152 11.76 4.51 -19.05
C ASN A 152 11.99 3.76 -20.39
N ASP A 153 11.18 2.72 -20.60
CA ASP A 153 11.18 1.82 -21.77
C ASP A 153 12.43 0.92 -21.96
N ILE A 154 13.43 0.98 -21.06
CA ILE A 154 14.55 0.03 -21.06
C ILE A 154 14.27 -1.13 -20.11
N LYS A 155 14.46 -2.37 -20.58
CA LYS A 155 14.38 -3.57 -19.73
C LYS A 155 15.39 -3.47 -18.58
N LEU A 156 14.95 -3.66 -17.34
CA LEU A 156 15.77 -3.50 -16.14
C LEU A 156 17.06 -4.31 -16.20
N GLU A 157 17.01 -5.55 -16.68
CA GLU A 157 18.18 -6.41 -16.91
C GLU A 157 19.29 -5.72 -17.73
N LYS A 158 18.94 -4.94 -18.75
CA LYS A 158 19.94 -4.18 -19.54
C LYS A 158 20.56 -3.06 -18.70
N ILE A 159 19.77 -2.38 -17.87
CA ILE A 159 20.26 -1.35 -16.95
C ILE A 159 21.19 -2.00 -15.90
N LEU A 160 20.83 -3.18 -15.40
CA LEU A 160 21.61 -3.97 -14.46
C LEU A 160 22.96 -4.44 -15.03
N LYS A 161 23.00 -4.82 -16.31
CA LYS A 161 24.27 -5.10 -17.00
C LYS A 161 25.16 -3.86 -17.08
N LEU A 162 24.59 -2.68 -17.37
CA LEU A 162 25.34 -1.41 -17.35
C LEU A 162 25.87 -1.07 -15.94
N PHE A 163 25.16 -1.51 -14.90
CA PHE A 163 25.62 -1.35 -13.53
C PHE A 163 26.80 -2.26 -13.18
N LYS A 164 27.14 -3.31 -13.96
CA LYS A 164 28.06 -4.40 -13.55
C LYS A 164 27.61 -5.05 -12.23
N CYS A 165 26.30 -5.20 -12.02
CA CYS A 165 25.77 -5.90 -10.84
C CYS A 165 25.67 -7.41 -11.13
N ASP A 166 26.52 -8.21 -10.50
CA ASP A 166 26.34 -9.66 -10.44
C ASP A 166 25.34 -10.01 -9.33
N PHE A 167 24.20 -10.58 -9.72
CA PHE A 167 23.08 -10.88 -8.83
C PHE A 167 23.25 -12.17 -8.04
N ASP A 168 23.91 -13.18 -8.62
CA ASP A 168 23.86 -14.54 -8.10
C ASP A 168 24.95 -14.85 -7.06
N SER A 169 26.07 -14.11 -7.03
CA SER A 169 27.21 -14.39 -6.13
C SER A 169 27.20 -13.63 -4.79
N ASN A 170 26.41 -12.57 -4.66
CA ASN A 170 26.49 -11.67 -3.49
C ASN A 170 25.32 -11.78 -2.51
N ILE A 171 24.16 -12.32 -2.92
CA ILE A 171 22.98 -12.44 -2.03
C ILE A 171 23.24 -13.44 -0.89
N SER A 172 24.02 -14.51 -1.14
CA SER A 172 24.39 -15.50 -0.13
C SER A 172 25.29 -14.95 0.98
N LYS A 173 26.04 -13.87 0.73
CA LYS A 173 26.94 -13.23 1.70
C LYS A 173 26.22 -12.32 2.71
N PHE A 174 24.97 -11.95 2.46
CA PHE A 174 24.20 -11.01 3.31
C PHE A 174 23.13 -11.68 4.16
N LEU A 175 23.01 -13.02 4.11
CA LEU A 175 22.33 -13.76 5.16
C LEU A 175 23.18 -13.65 6.44
N PRO A 176 22.58 -13.31 7.60
CA PRO A 176 23.34 -13.11 8.83
C PRO A 176 24.17 -14.36 9.16
N SER A 177 25.46 -14.16 9.45
CA SER A 177 26.31 -15.19 10.04
C SER A 177 25.75 -15.59 11.41
N SER A 178 25.72 -16.89 11.64
CA SER A 178 24.91 -17.62 12.61
C SER A 178 25.24 -17.43 14.09
N ASN A 179 26.01 -16.41 14.48
CA ASN A 179 26.53 -16.28 15.85
C ASN A 179 26.26 -14.88 16.42
N SER A 180 25.03 -14.65 16.87
CA SER A 180 24.77 -13.76 18.03
C SER A 180 23.46 -14.21 18.67
N ASN A 181 23.49 -14.41 19.98
CA ASN A 181 22.39 -14.96 20.78
C ASN A 181 21.16 -14.05 20.68
N ILE A 182 20.18 -14.46 19.86
CA ILE A 182 18.91 -13.81 19.59
C ILE A 182 17.83 -14.69 20.23
N SER A 183 16.88 -14.08 20.96
CA SER A 183 15.80 -14.77 21.66
C SER A 183 15.10 -15.82 20.80
N GLN A 184 15.27 -17.09 21.21
CA GLN A 184 14.97 -18.35 20.54
C GLN A 184 13.47 -18.70 20.41
N SER A 185 12.61 -17.79 19.96
CA SER A 185 11.20 -18.14 19.71
C SER A 185 10.63 -17.70 18.35
N PHE A 186 11.36 -16.90 17.58
CA PHE A 186 10.86 -16.31 16.33
C PHE A 186 11.75 -16.52 15.08
N PHE A 187 12.97 -17.05 15.23
CA PHE A 187 13.96 -17.13 14.13
C PHE A 187 14.67 -18.48 13.93
N ASP A 188 14.33 -19.55 14.66
CA ASP A 188 14.94 -20.89 14.42
C ASP A 188 14.53 -21.52 13.06
N TYR A 189 13.55 -20.93 12.39
CA TYR A 189 12.95 -21.46 11.18
C TYR A 189 13.77 -21.23 9.89
N GLU A 190 14.65 -20.21 9.84
CA GLU A 190 15.58 -20.03 8.70
C GLU A 190 16.79 -20.99 8.76
N LYS A 191 17.12 -21.54 9.94
CA LYS A 191 18.18 -22.56 10.11
C LYS A 191 17.75 -23.93 9.58
N GLU A 192 16.52 -24.36 9.84
CA GLU A 192 16.03 -25.68 9.41
C GLU A 192 15.79 -25.78 7.89
N LEU A 193 15.32 -24.70 7.24
CA LEU A 193 15.08 -24.68 5.79
C LEU A 193 16.37 -24.70 4.94
N ASN A 194 17.48 -24.20 5.46
CA ASN A 194 18.78 -24.28 4.79
C ASN A 194 19.43 -25.65 4.99
N ASN A 195 19.22 -26.29 6.15
CA ASN A 195 19.73 -27.65 6.42
C ASN A 195 18.94 -28.74 5.66
N LEU A 196 17.65 -28.52 5.38
CA LEU A 196 16.83 -29.43 4.55
C LEU A 196 17.23 -29.47 3.07
N ASN A 197 18.08 -28.54 2.60
CA ASN A 197 18.52 -28.48 1.20
C ASN A 197 19.92 -29.06 0.93
N ILE A 198 20.64 -29.57 1.95
CA ILE A 198 22.05 -30.01 1.76
C ILE A 198 22.27 -31.53 1.95
N ASN A 199 21.36 -32.28 2.59
CA ASN A 199 21.62 -33.70 2.90
C ASN A 199 20.63 -34.68 2.26
N ASN A 200 20.53 -34.74 0.92
CA ASN A 200 19.87 -35.89 0.26
C ASN A 200 20.37 -36.16 -1.17
N THR A 201 21.69 -36.10 -1.37
CA THR A 201 22.33 -36.73 -2.53
C THR A 201 23.63 -37.40 -2.10
N HIS A 202 23.62 -38.73 -2.17
CA HIS A 202 24.73 -39.71 -2.07
C HIS A 202 25.17 -40.28 -0.71
N ASN A 203 24.76 -41.55 -0.54
CA ASN A 203 25.48 -42.73 -0.03
C ASN A 203 25.89 -42.83 1.45
N ILE A 204 25.25 -43.78 2.13
CA ILE A 204 25.78 -44.83 3.06
C ILE A 204 24.63 -45.85 3.11
N LYS A 205 24.55 -46.92 2.33
CA LYS A 205 25.29 -48.21 2.36
C LYS A 205 25.52 -48.79 3.76
N ASP A 206 24.93 -49.97 3.94
CA ASP A 206 25.31 -51.07 4.82
C ASP A 206 24.75 -51.10 6.26
N HIS A 207 23.86 -52.09 6.42
CA HIS A 207 23.70 -52.99 7.56
C HIS A 207 23.46 -52.43 8.96
N ILE A 208 22.19 -52.48 9.40
CA ILE A 208 21.79 -53.18 10.63
C ILE A 208 20.46 -53.91 10.35
N PHE A 209 20.56 -55.24 10.24
CA PHE A 209 19.62 -56.35 10.53
C PHE A 209 18.23 -56.00 11.10
N SER A 210 17.12 -56.73 10.89
CA SER A 210 16.77 -57.97 10.17
C SER A 210 15.28 -58.23 10.42
N GLU A 211 14.62 -58.99 9.52
CA GLU A 211 13.31 -59.66 9.70
C GLU A 211 12.07 -58.75 9.84
N SER A 212 10.92 -58.97 9.20
CA SER A 212 10.37 -60.14 8.51
C SER A 212 9.32 -59.67 7.49
N THR A 213 9.26 -60.44 6.40
CA THR A 213 8.22 -60.59 5.39
C THR A 213 6.78 -60.26 5.79
N GLU A 214 6.04 -59.56 4.92
CA GLU A 214 4.81 -60.11 4.30
C GLU A 214 4.34 -59.28 3.10
N SER A 215 4.10 -60.01 2.01
CA SER A 215 3.53 -59.62 0.72
C SER A 215 2.04 -59.29 0.82
N TYR A 216 1.51 -58.42 -0.05
CA TYR A 216 0.41 -58.75 -1.00
C TYR A 216 -0.07 -57.50 -1.79
N ASN A 217 0.18 -57.57 -3.09
CA ASN A 217 -0.69 -57.28 -4.26
C ASN A 217 -1.68 -56.10 -4.31
N ASN A 218 -1.52 -55.33 -5.39
CA ASN A 218 -2.52 -54.89 -6.37
C ASN A 218 -3.93 -54.57 -5.89
N TYR A 219 -4.28 -53.28 -5.93
CA TYR A 219 -5.55 -52.81 -6.50
C TYR A 219 -5.31 -51.50 -7.25
N GLU A 220 -5.18 -51.61 -8.57
CA GLU A 220 -5.56 -50.53 -9.48
C GLU A 220 -7.09 -50.42 -9.42
N GLU A 221 -7.59 -49.38 -8.78
CA GLU A 221 -8.97 -48.94 -9.01
C GLU A 221 -9.01 -47.47 -9.40
N ASN A 222 -9.42 -47.31 -10.65
CA ASN A 222 -9.84 -46.07 -11.28
C ASN A 222 -10.83 -45.32 -10.38
N THR A 223 -10.44 -44.14 -9.92
CA THR A 223 -11.40 -43.08 -9.58
C THR A 223 -11.03 -41.82 -10.35
N ASP A 224 -11.70 -41.68 -11.50
CA ASP A 224 -11.85 -40.43 -12.23
C ASP A 224 -12.51 -39.39 -11.31
N TYR A 225 -11.71 -38.73 -10.48
CA TYR A 225 -12.09 -37.45 -9.91
C TYR A 225 -11.53 -36.35 -10.80
N HIS A 226 -12.42 -35.73 -11.56
CA HIS A 226 -12.25 -34.44 -12.21
C HIS A 226 -11.87 -33.36 -11.16
N HIS A 227 -10.61 -33.35 -10.74
CA HIS A 227 -10.01 -32.25 -10.02
C HIS A 227 -9.71 -31.15 -11.03
N GLU A 228 -10.68 -30.27 -11.24
CA GLU A 228 -10.45 -28.98 -11.88
C GLU A 228 -9.19 -28.33 -11.31
N LYS A 229 -8.25 -28.05 -12.21
CA LYS A 229 -6.95 -27.42 -11.97
C LYS A 229 -7.10 -26.01 -11.39
N TYR A 230 -7.31 -25.88 -10.08
CA TYR A 230 -7.16 -24.60 -9.37
C TYR A 230 -5.69 -24.28 -9.09
N TYR A 231 -4.90 -24.13 -10.16
CA TYR A 231 -3.61 -23.45 -10.08
C TYR A 231 -3.83 -21.96 -10.37
N GLU A 232 -3.74 -21.10 -9.36
CA GLU A 232 -3.45 -19.68 -9.60
C GLU A 232 -1.99 -19.55 -10.09
N LYS A 233 -1.74 -19.93 -11.35
CA LYS A 233 -0.50 -19.53 -12.03
C LYS A 233 -0.47 -18.00 -12.04
N ASN A 234 0.52 -17.40 -11.38
CA ASN A 234 0.78 -15.96 -11.46
C ASN A 234 0.81 -15.56 -12.93
N ILE A 235 -0.03 -14.60 -13.31
CA ILE A 235 -0.08 -14.09 -14.69
C ILE A 235 1.28 -13.46 -15.00
N HIS A 236 1.83 -13.72 -16.18
CA HIS A 236 3.02 -13.01 -16.63
C HIS A 236 2.68 -11.53 -16.87
N GLN A 237 3.46 -10.62 -16.27
CA GLN A 237 3.15 -9.17 -16.27
C GLN A 237 4.35 -8.36 -16.72
N LYS A 238 4.10 -7.29 -17.48
CA LYS A 238 5.09 -6.29 -17.85
C LYS A 238 4.85 -5.01 -17.05
N HIS A 239 5.81 -4.64 -16.22
CA HIS A 239 5.77 -3.43 -15.40
C HIS A 239 6.64 -2.35 -16.04
N PHE A 240 6.01 -1.27 -16.51
CA PHE A 240 6.69 -0.11 -17.07
C PHE A 240 6.72 1.00 -16.03
N PHE A 241 7.90 1.31 -15.49
CA PHE A 241 8.13 2.43 -14.60
C PHE A 241 8.61 3.64 -15.40
N TYR A 242 7.81 4.70 -15.42
CA TYR A 242 8.17 5.98 -16.02
C TYR A 242 8.53 6.95 -14.92
N ILE A 243 9.82 7.23 -14.76
CA ILE A 243 10.35 8.04 -13.66
C ILE A 243 11.09 9.25 -14.24
N PHE A 244 10.65 10.44 -13.86
CA PHE A 244 11.16 11.71 -14.41
C PHE A 244 10.99 12.85 -13.40
N ARG A 245 11.74 13.92 -13.61
CA ARG A 245 11.69 15.15 -12.83
C ARG A 245 10.63 16.10 -13.40
N GLN A 246 9.78 16.66 -12.54
CA GLN A 246 8.66 17.51 -12.94
C GLN A 246 9.13 18.73 -13.73
N SER A 247 10.18 19.41 -13.26
CA SER A 247 10.72 20.60 -13.92
C SER A 247 11.27 20.36 -15.34
N ASP A 248 11.55 19.11 -15.71
CA ASP A 248 12.11 18.78 -17.03
C ASP A 248 11.09 18.89 -18.17
N ILE A 249 9.79 18.92 -17.85
CA ILE A 249 8.69 19.03 -18.80
C ILE A 249 7.92 20.33 -18.54
N GLN A 250 8.27 21.38 -19.29
CA GLN A 250 7.71 22.74 -19.14
C GLN A 250 6.18 22.82 -19.25
N VAL A 251 5.58 21.83 -19.91
CA VAL A 251 4.13 21.76 -20.11
C VAL A 251 3.37 21.65 -18.77
N HIS A 252 4.01 21.15 -17.71
CA HIS A 252 3.44 21.18 -16.35
C HIS A 252 3.11 22.61 -15.90
N THR A 253 4.05 23.54 -16.06
CA THR A 253 3.85 24.95 -15.70
C THR A 253 2.91 25.66 -16.67
N SER A 254 2.95 25.32 -17.97
CA SER A 254 2.04 25.90 -18.97
C SER A 254 0.58 25.54 -18.71
N LEU A 255 0.27 24.27 -18.43
CA LEU A 255 -1.08 23.86 -18.08
C LEU A 255 -1.50 24.37 -16.70
N TYR A 256 -0.57 24.42 -15.74
CA TYR A 256 -0.80 25.01 -14.43
C TYR A 256 -1.27 26.48 -14.54
N TYR A 257 -0.64 27.27 -15.41
CA TYR A 257 -1.07 28.66 -15.66
C TYR A 257 -2.52 28.72 -16.15
N LEU A 258 -2.90 27.89 -17.12
CA LEU A 258 -4.28 27.83 -17.61
C LEU A 258 -5.27 27.40 -16.51
N ILE A 259 -4.90 26.45 -15.65
CA ILE A 259 -5.73 26.01 -14.53
C ILE A 259 -5.96 27.14 -13.51
N ASN A 260 -4.97 28.00 -13.28
CA ASN A 260 -5.11 29.14 -12.38
C ASN A 260 -6.25 30.06 -12.81
N SER A 261 -6.45 30.27 -14.12
CA SER A 261 -7.55 31.10 -14.65
C SER A 261 -8.94 30.60 -14.29
N PHE A 262 -9.11 29.32 -13.97
CA PHE A 262 -10.40 28.74 -13.55
C PHE A 262 -10.57 28.66 -12.03
N THR A 263 -9.55 29.05 -11.26
CA THR A 263 -9.49 28.79 -9.83
C THR A 263 -9.57 30.08 -9.03
N SER A 264 -10.67 30.25 -8.31
CA SER A 264 -10.87 31.41 -7.43
C SER A 264 -9.99 31.35 -6.18
N ILE A 265 -9.42 32.48 -5.77
CA ILE A 265 -8.61 32.62 -4.55
C ILE A 265 -9.35 32.07 -3.31
N ASN A 266 -10.66 32.37 -3.16
CA ASN A 266 -11.48 31.86 -2.05
C ASN A 266 -11.53 30.32 -1.98
N LEU A 267 -11.47 29.64 -3.12
CA LEU A 267 -11.44 28.18 -3.17
C LEU A 267 -10.11 27.66 -2.63
N LEU A 268 -9.00 28.29 -3.01
CA LEU A 268 -7.67 27.93 -2.50
C LEU A 268 -7.53 28.26 -1.01
N ASN A 269 -8.00 29.43 -0.55
CA ASN A 269 -7.98 29.80 0.87
C ASN A 269 -8.80 28.86 1.77
N SER A 270 -9.80 28.15 1.21
CA SER A 270 -10.55 27.14 1.95
C SER A 270 -9.72 25.89 2.31
N HIS A 271 -8.57 25.70 1.65
CA HIS A 271 -7.72 24.53 1.79
C HIS A 271 -7.06 24.42 3.17
N VAL A 272 -7.10 23.23 3.77
CA VAL A 272 -6.60 23.00 5.14
C VAL A 272 -5.12 23.34 5.30
N HIS A 273 -4.22 22.86 4.43
CA HIS A 273 -2.81 23.24 4.49
C HIS A 273 -2.58 24.75 4.50
N ILE A 274 -3.30 25.49 3.66
CA ILE A 274 -3.22 26.95 3.60
C ILE A 274 -3.76 27.57 4.90
N LYS A 275 -4.85 27.07 5.47
CA LYS A 275 -5.38 27.54 6.76
C LYS A 275 -4.42 27.30 7.92
N THR A 276 -3.70 26.18 7.92
CA THR A 276 -2.79 25.79 9.00
C THR A 276 -1.41 26.44 8.89
N SER A 277 -1.04 26.98 7.74
CA SER A 277 0.23 27.69 7.57
C SER A 277 0.18 29.08 8.20
N GLY A 278 1.32 29.56 8.71
CA GLY A 278 1.47 30.90 9.30
C GLY A 278 1.26 32.04 8.30
N TYR A 279 1.43 33.29 8.75
CA TYR A 279 1.07 34.49 7.97
C TYR A 279 1.83 34.66 6.64
N ASN A 280 3.10 34.27 6.57
CA ASN A 280 3.93 34.41 5.36
C ASN A 280 3.76 33.22 4.39
N LYS A 281 2.63 33.20 3.67
CA LYS A 281 2.32 32.13 2.69
C LYS A 281 2.80 32.55 1.31
N SER A 282 3.63 31.71 0.69
CA SER A 282 4.01 31.91 -0.71
C SER A 282 2.82 31.67 -1.64
N VAL A 283 2.76 32.40 -2.76
CA VAL A 283 1.76 32.15 -3.82
C VAL A 283 1.85 30.70 -4.30
N SER A 284 3.07 30.14 -4.39
CA SER A 284 3.28 28.74 -4.73
C SER A 284 2.62 27.77 -3.73
N LEU A 285 2.61 28.09 -2.43
CA LEU A 285 1.91 27.29 -1.42
C LEU A 285 0.39 27.47 -1.52
N LEU A 286 -0.08 28.64 -1.95
CA LEU A 286 -1.51 28.86 -2.21
C LEU A 286 -2.00 28.04 -3.42
N SER A 287 -1.22 28.01 -4.49
CA SER A 287 -1.65 27.48 -5.80
C SER A 287 -1.15 26.07 -6.10
N TYR A 288 -0.37 25.42 -5.22
CA TYR A 288 0.13 24.06 -5.48
C TYR A 288 -0.96 23.02 -5.85
N PRO A 289 -2.23 23.08 -5.35
CA PRO A 289 -3.26 22.14 -5.79
C PRO A 289 -3.53 22.23 -7.30
N ASN A 290 -3.38 23.41 -7.89
CA ASN A 290 -3.53 23.62 -9.34
C ASN A 290 -2.37 22.99 -10.10
N LEU A 291 -1.14 23.12 -9.58
CA LEU A 291 0.03 22.45 -10.16
C LEU A 291 -0.12 20.91 -10.07
N MET A 292 -0.64 20.41 -8.94
CA MET A 292 -0.95 18.99 -8.80
C MET A 292 -2.03 18.52 -9.79
N LEU A 293 -3.04 19.35 -10.08
CA LEU A 293 -4.03 19.04 -11.12
C LEU A 293 -3.38 19.01 -12.51
N SER A 294 -2.46 19.93 -12.81
CA SER A 294 -1.68 19.91 -14.05
C SER A 294 -0.92 18.60 -14.22
N ASP A 295 -0.22 18.17 -13.17
CA ASP A 295 0.53 16.90 -13.14
C ASP A 295 -0.37 15.69 -13.46
N ILE A 296 -1.61 15.70 -12.98
CA ILE A 296 -2.58 14.62 -13.20
C ILE A 296 -3.13 14.64 -14.63
N LEU A 297 -3.56 15.82 -15.11
CA LEU A 297 -4.25 15.96 -16.40
C LEU A 297 -3.34 15.69 -17.59
N LEU A 298 -2.04 16.02 -17.51
CA LEU A 298 -1.09 15.80 -18.61
C LEU A 298 -0.93 14.32 -18.96
N TYR A 299 -1.08 13.44 -17.98
CA TYR A 299 -0.88 12.00 -18.19
C TYR A 299 -2.18 11.21 -18.23
N LYS A 300 -3.32 11.78 -17.80
CA LYS A 300 -4.63 11.09 -17.79
C LYS A 300 -4.53 9.65 -17.25
N PRO A 301 -3.97 9.45 -16.03
CA PRO A 301 -3.84 8.11 -15.47
C PRO A 301 -5.23 7.49 -15.26
N ASN A 302 -5.31 6.16 -15.19
CA ASN A 302 -6.53 5.48 -14.76
C ASN A 302 -6.69 5.63 -13.25
N TYR A 303 -5.57 5.46 -12.53
CA TYR A 303 -5.55 5.47 -11.08
C TYR A 303 -4.49 6.43 -10.52
N LEU A 304 -4.82 7.08 -9.42
CA LEU A 304 -3.92 7.94 -8.65
C LEU A 304 -3.58 7.27 -7.31
N ILE A 305 -2.30 7.17 -7.01
CA ILE A 305 -1.79 6.67 -5.73
C ILE A 305 -1.35 7.89 -4.91
N ILE A 306 -2.10 8.20 -3.84
CA ILE A 306 -1.84 9.37 -2.98
C ILE A 306 -1.93 9.05 -1.48
N GLY A 307 -1.00 9.54 -0.66
CA GLY A 307 -1.08 9.36 0.79
C GLY A 307 -2.43 9.83 1.37
N LEU A 308 -2.84 9.28 2.51
CA LEU A 308 -4.14 9.60 3.13
C LEU A 308 -4.32 11.10 3.44
N ASP A 309 -3.22 11.79 3.72
CA ASP A 309 -3.15 13.23 3.94
C ASP A 309 -3.55 14.04 2.70
N GLN A 310 -3.33 13.50 1.50
CA GLN A 310 -3.59 14.17 0.24
C GLN A 310 -5.06 14.08 -0.20
N ASN A 311 -5.92 13.37 0.55
CA ASN A 311 -7.35 13.27 0.24
C ASN A 311 -8.03 14.65 0.18
N LYS A 312 -7.65 15.56 1.08
CA LYS A 312 -8.15 16.95 1.09
C LYS A 312 -7.73 17.72 -0.17
N ASN A 313 -6.51 17.48 -0.66
CA ASN A 313 -6.01 18.08 -1.90
C ASN A 313 -6.85 17.58 -3.09
N VAL A 314 -7.14 16.28 -3.13
CA VAL A 314 -7.99 15.69 -4.17
C VAL A 314 -9.43 16.22 -4.15
N GLU A 315 -10.00 16.50 -2.98
CA GLU A 315 -11.33 17.12 -2.89
C GLU A 315 -11.37 18.51 -3.53
N ILE A 316 -10.34 19.33 -3.30
CA ILE A 316 -10.23 20.66 -3.89
C ILE A 316 -9.97 20.57 -5.40
N ILE A 317 -9.10 19.66 -5.81
CA ILE A 317 -8.86 19.37 -7.23
C ILE A 317 -10.16 18.96 -7.94
N LYS A 318 -11.00 18.12 -7.33
CA LYS A 318 -12.32 17.75 -7.89
C LYS A 318 -13.23 18.98 -8.06
N LYS A 319 -13.22 19.93 -7.12
CA LYS A 319 -13.97 21.19 -7.25
C LYS A 319 -13.45 22.03 -8.41
N ILE A 320 -12.13 22.12 -8.58
CA ILE A 320 -11.50 22.82 -9.71
C ILE A 320 -11.88 22.14 -11.04
N CYS A 321 -11.78 20.81 -11.15
CA CYS A 321 -12.21 20.08 -12.33
C CYS A 321 -13.69 20.34 -12.67
N LYS A 322 -14.58 20.38 -11.67
CA LYS A 322 -15.99 20.70 -11.88
C LYS A 322 -16.16 22.10 -12.47
N LYS A 323 -15.46 23.11 -11.90
CA LYS A 323 -15.47 24.47 -12.44
C LYS A 323 -14.99 24.51 -13.89
N MET A 324 -13.85 23.89 -14.19
CA MET A 324 -13.31 23.83 -15.55
C MET A 324 -14.30 23.18 -16.52
N ASN A 325 -14.95 22.07 -16.12
CA ASN A 325 -15.91 21.36 -16.95
C ASN A 325 -17.22 22.12 -17.18
N ASN A 326 -17.57 23.09 -16.34
CA ASN A 326 -18.71 23.97 -16.58
C ASN A 326 -18.46 24.92 -17.75
N TYR A 327 -17.22 25.37 -17.94
CA TYR A 327 -16.83 26.18 -19.10
C TYR A 327 -16.53 25.33 -20.32
N PHE A 328 -15.82 24.22 -20.13
CA PHE A 328 -15.38 23.33 -21.22
C PHE A 328 -15.71 21.87 -20.90
N PRO A 329 -16.82 21.33 -21.44
CA PRO A 329 -17.28 19.99 -21.11
C PRO A 329 -16.20 18.91 -21.28
N SER A 330 -16.07 18.06 -20.27
CA SER A 330 -15.18 16.89 -20.27
C SER A 330 -13.69 17.18 -20.51
N VAL A 331 -13.20 18.38 -20.20
CA VAL A 331 -11.78 18.74 -20.31
C VAL A 331 -10.97 18.18 -19.14
N ALA A 332 -11.49 18.27 -17.93
CA ALA A 332 -10.80 17.86 -16.70
C ALA A 332 -11.46 16.60 -16.12
N LYS A 333 -10.93 15.42 -16.46
CA LYS A 333 -11.38 14.14 -15.91
C LYS A 333 -10.46 13.66 -14.80
N MET A 334 -11.01 13.50 -13.60
CA MET A 334 -10.25 13.00 -12.45
C MET A 334 -10.05 11.47 -12.56
N PRO A 335 -8.84 10.95 -12.32
CA PRO A 335 -8.59 9.51 -12.17
C PRO A 335 -9.29 8.94 -10.92
N GLU A 336 -9.41 7.62 -10.87
CA GLU A 336 -9.86 6.92 -9.67
C GLU A 336 -8.74 6.90 -8.63
N ILE A 337 -9.07 7.04 -7.34
CA ILE A 337 -8.08 6.88 -6.28
C ILE A 337 -7.83 5.38 -6.10
N TYR A 338 -6.58 4.96 -6.20
CA TYR A 338 -6.23 3.56 -5.97
C TYR A 338 -6.46 3.18 -4.49
N SER A 339 -7.38 2.25 -4.26
CA SER A 339 -7.64 1.74 -2.92
C SER A 339 -6.50 0.82 -2.50
N ARG A 340 -5.79 1.19 -1.43
CA ARG A 340 -4.69 0.40 -0.89
C ARG A 340 -5.21 -0.70 0.03
N LYS A 341 -4.39 -1.75 0.13
CA LYS A 341 -4.55 -2.81 1.13
C LYS A 341 -4.45 -2.25 2.55
N PHE A 342 -3.36 -1.55 2.82
CA PHE A 342 -3.10 -0.87 4.09
C PHE A 342 -3.51 0.59 3.97
N ASN A 343 -4.58 0.96 4.65
CA ASN A 343 -5.09 2.33 4.66
C ASN A 343 -4.65 3.05 5.94
N ILE A 344 -3.33 3.20 6.10
CA ILE A 344 -2.69 3.67 7.33
C ILE A 344 -2.01 5.01 7.09
N GLU A 345 -2.16 5.92 8.04
CA GLU A 345 -1.33 7.11 8.15
C GLU A 345 -0.20 6.83 9.16
N ILE A 346 1.04 6.79 8.69
CA ILE A 346 2.19 6.54 9.57
C ILE A 346 2.52 7.82 10.31
N MET A 347 2.36 7.77 11.62
CA MET A 347 2.67 8.88 12.52
C MET A 347 4.15 8.84 12.90
N ASN A 348 4.66 9.96 13.40
CA ASN A 348 5.90 10.01 14.18
C ASN A 348 5.83 8.96 15.30
N LEU A 349 6.98 8.54 15.81
CA LEU A 349 7.07 7.58 16.92
C LEU A 349 6.53 8.14 18.26
N ASP A 350 6.04 9.38 18.27
CA ASP A 350 5.25 9.97 19.36
C ASP A 350 3.73 9.88 19.14
N GLY A 351 3.25 9.32 18.03
CA GLY A 351 1.83 9.04 17.76
C GLY A 351 0.94 10.25 17.41
N HIS A 352 1.40 11.49 17.58
CA HIS A 352 0.54 12.68 17.49
C HIS A 352 0.56 13.40 16.15
N ARG A 353 1.75 13.48 15.52
CA ARG A 353 1.92 14.14 14.22
C ARG A 353 2.23 13.10 13.16
N LYS A 354 1.80 13.36 11.92
CA LYS A 354 2.19 12.54 10.77
C LYS A 354 3.72 12.53 10.66
N MET A 355 4.30 11.38 10.31
CA MET A 355 5.73 11.32 10.02
C MET A 355 6.09 12.28 8.89
N SER A 356 6.93 13.27 9.19
CA SER A 356 7.25 14.36 8.27
C SER A 356 8.68 14.88 8.47
N LYS A 357 9.28 15.39 7.40
CA LYS A 357 10.70 15.84 7.38
C LYS A 357 10.90 17.24 7.98
N ASN A 358 9.84 18.01 8.19
CA ASN A 358 9.95 19.44 8.50
C ASN A 358 10.20 19.75 9.99
N ASP A 359 10.13 18.75 10.87
CA ASP A 359 10.35 18.93 12.31
C ASP A 359 11.84 18.78 12.70
N LEU A 360 12.78 18.78 11.75
CA LEU A 360 14.20 18.47 12.01
C LEU A 360 15.04 19.58 12.65
N LEU A 361 14.47 20.77 12.94
CA LEU A 361 15.25 21.85 13.57
C LEU A 361 15.64 21.57 15.03
N ASP A 362 14.99 20.59 15.69
CA ASP A 362 15.35 20.17 17.04
C ASP A 362 16.00 18.78 17.02
N ASN A 363 17.18 18.64 17.63
CA ASN A 363 17.85 17.34 17.85
C ASN A 363 16.94 16.31 18.55
N LEU A 364 15.91 16.77 19.28
CA LEU A 364 14.86 15.96 19.90
C LEU A 364 13.99 15.17 18.90
N ASN A 365 13.90 15.61 17.64
CA ASN A 365 13.01 15.02 16.63
C ASN A 365 13.68 13.92 15.80
N PHE A 366 15.01 13.73 15.89
CA PHE A 366 15.71 12.63 15.22
C PHE A 366 15.11 11.27 15.58
N TYR A 367 14.72 11.07 16.83
CA TYR A 367 14.17 9.81 17.32
C TYR A 367 12.73 9.52 16.89
N LYS A 368 12.05 10.47 16.23
CA LYS A 368 10.63 10.35 15.91
C LYS A 368 10.35 9.79 14.52
N ILE A 369 11.37 9.76 13.65
CA ILE A 369 11.23 9.45 12.23
C ILE A 369 12.14 8.27 11.88
N ILE A 370 11.57 7.22 11.28
CA ILE A 370 12.36 6.11 10.72
C ILE A 370 12.53 6.34 9.22
N TYR A 371 13.78 6.48 8.79
CA TYR A 371 14.15 6.53 7.37
C TYR A 371 14.36 5.13 6.82
N LEU A 372 14.12 4.98 5.51
CA LEU A 372 14.09 3.66 4.85
C LEU A 372 15.39 2.86 5.01
N PHE A 373 16.52 3.57 4.99
CA PHE A 373 17.85 2.96 5.00
C PHE A 373 18.66 3.34 6.25
N ASP A 374 17.99 3.72 7.34
CA ASP A 374 18.63 3.81 8.66
C ASP A 374 19.37 2.49 8.98
N GLU A 375 20.47 2.56 9.73
CA GLU A 375 21.14 1.37 10.26
C GLU A 375 20.26 0.69 11.31
N LYS A 376 20.41 -0.64 11.46
CA LYS A 376 19.66 -1.43 12.45
C LYS A 376 19.73 -0.80 13.84
N ASP A 377 20.92 -0.42 14.29
CA ASP A 377 21.14 0.18 15.62
C ASP A 377 20.44 1.55 15.75
N ILE A 378 20.34 2.30 14.66
CA ILE A 378 19.62 3.58 14.62
C ILE A 378 18.12 3.32 14.74
N ILE A 379 17.59 2.36 13.98
CA ILE A 379 16.18 1.95 14.04
C ILE A 379 15.85 1.47 15.46
N GLU A 380 16.71 0.66 16.05
CA GLU A 380 16.56 0.14 17.41
C GLU A 380 16.50 1.28 18.44
N LYS A 381 17.45 2.21 18.38
CA LYS A 381 17.46 3.40 19.25
C LYS A 381 16.18 4.22 19.11
N LYS A 382 15.69 4.41 17.88
CA LYS A 382 14.44 5.14 17.59
C LYS A 382 13.21 4.43 18.15
N ILE A 383 13.09 3.12 17.94
CA ILE A 383 11.95 2.32 18.41
C ILE A 383 11.98 2.16 19.94
N LYS A 384 13.14 1.95 20.56
CA LYS A 384 13.27 1.90 22.03
C LYS A 384 12.73 3.19 22.65
N LYS A 385 13.13 4.36 22.11
CA LYS A 385 12.68 5.69 22.55
C LYS A 385 11.27 6.10 22.10
N SER A 386 10.59 5.29 21.28
CA SER A 386 9.21 5.60 20.85
C SER A 386 8.29 5.69 22.07
N LYS A 387 7.42 6.71 22.07
CA LYS A 387 6.43 6.87 23.13
C LYS A 387 5.45 5.69 23.08
N THR A 388 5.07 5.22 24.25
CA THR A 388 3.98 4.26 24.45
C THR A 388 3.03 4.87 25.48
N ASP A 389 1.91 4.19 25.72
CA ASP A 389 1.03 4.50 26.84
C ASP A 389 1.53 3.85 28.14
N ASN A 390 0.86 4.18 29.24
CA ASN A 390 1.18 3.68 30.59
C ASN A 390 0.47 2.35 30.89
N PHE A 391 -0.10 1.67 29.89
CA PHE A 391 -0.83 0.42 30.11
C PHE A 391 0.11 -0.79 30.02
N ASN A 392 -0.02 -1.70 30.99
CA ASN A 392 0.73 -2.95 31.06
C ASN A 392 0.18 -4.05 30.14
N TYR A 393 -0.49 -3.67 29.05
CA TYR A 393 -1.00 -4.64 28.08
C TYR A 393 -0.95 -4.15 26.63
N LEU A 394 -0.66 -5.07 25.71
CA LEU A 394 -0.46 -4.80 24.29
C LEU A 394 -1.73 -5.15 23.51
N LYS A 395 -2.53 -4.14 23.19
CA LYS A 395 -3.81 -4.32 22.48
C LYS A 395 -4.03 -3.24 21.43
N TYR A 396 -4.57 -3.66 20.30
CA TYR A 396 -4.89 -2.83 19.16
C TYR A 396 -6.38 -2.44 19.16
N GLY A 397 -6.70 -1.27 18.60
CA GLY A 397 -8.08 -0.84 18.35
C GLY A 397 -8.70 -0.03 19.49
N GLU A 398 -8.00 0.14 20.60
CA GLU A 398 -8.50 0.92 21.73
C GLU A 398 -8.40 2.43 21.49
N ALA A 399 -9.41 3.15 21.97
CA ALA A 399 -9.47 4.61 21.91
C ALA A 399 -8.36 5.24 22.76
N ASN A 400 -7.91 6.45 22.37
CA ASN A 400 -6.90 7.24 23.09
C ASN A 400 -5.51 6.60 23.23
N ARG A 401 -5.24 5.47 22.57
CA ARG A 401 -3.93 4.79 22.57
C ARG A 401 -3.21 4.95 21.22
N ARG A 402 -3.05 6.20 20.77
CA ARG A 402 -2.58 6.52 19.39
C ARG A 402 -1.14 6.06 19.15
N GLU A 403 -0.31 6.16 20.17
CA GLU A 403 1.11 5.82 20.19
C GLU A 403 1.31 4.34 19.91
N ILE A 404 0.66 3.48 20.70
CA ILE A 404 0.77 2.03 20.52
C ILE A 404 0.06 1.55 19.25
N ASN A 405 -1.11 2.12 18.91
CA ASN A 405 -1.79 1.84 17.65
C ASN A 405 -0.88 2.16 16.44
N ASN A 406 -0.07 3.23 16.52
CA ASN A 406 0.92 3.55 15.48
C ASN A 406 2.01 2.48 15.36
N LEU A 407 2.60 2.04 16.48
CA LEU A 407 3.62 0.98 16.45
C LEU A 407 3.05 -0.34 15.93
N ILE A 408 1.85 -0.72 16.36
CA ILE A 408 1.16 -1.94 15.90
C ILE A 408 0.85 -1.84 14.41
N ASN A 409 0.40 -0.68 13.92
CA ASN A 409 0.18 -0.46 12.48
C ASN A 409 1.45 -0.69 11.65
N ILE A 410 2.60 -0.18 12.12
CA ILE A 410 3.89 -0.39 11.46
C ILE A 410 4.27 -1.87 11.53
N TYR A 411 4.15 -2.49 12.70
CA TYR A 411 4.43 -3.92 12.91
C TYR A 411 3.62 -4.80 11.96
N ILE A 412 2.29 -4.67 11.95
CA ILE A 412 1.41 -5.51 11.14
C ILE A 412 1.68 -5.32 9.64
N PHE A 413 2.04 -4.10 9.21
CA PHE A 413 2.45 -3.88 7.82
C PHE A 413 3.66 -4.76 7.45
N PHE A 414 4.75 -4.71 8.21
CA PHE A 414 5.97 -5.47 7.90
C PHE A 414 5.79 -6.97 8.13
N TYR A 415 5.12 -7.34 9.23
CA TYR A 415 4.80 -8.71 9.57
C TYR A 415 3.99 -9.38 8.45
N TYR A 416 2.95 -8.71 7.93
CA TYR A 416 2.15 -9.21 6.82
C TYR A 416 3.01 -9.49 5.57
N TYR A 417 3.91 -8.58 5.19
CA TYR A 417 4.75 -8.79 4.01
C TYR A 417 5.83 -9.86 4.24
N LYS A 418 6.31 -10.04 5.48
CA LYS A 418 7.18 -11.17 5.83
C LYS A 418 6.44 -12.50 5.63
N ILE A 419 5.26 -12.67 6.24
CA ILE A 419 4.49 -13.92 6.08
C ILE A 419 4.10 -14.13 4.60
N LYS A 420 3.67 -13.09 3.90
CA LYS A 420 3.33 -13.20 2.46
C LYS A 420 4.51 -13.79 1.67
N SER A 421 5.71 -13.28 1.88
CA SER A 421 6.91 -13.78 1.19
C SER A 421 7.26 -15.23 1.56
N ILE A 422 7.09 -15.63 2.82
CA ILE A 422 7.25 -17.02 3.27
C ILE A 422 6.22 -17.93 2.60
N SER A 423 4.94 -17.52 2.59
CA SER A 423 3.86 -18.31 1.99
C SER A 423 4.04 -18.52 0.49
N GLU A 424 4.57 -17.54 -0.24
CA GLU A 424 4.88 -17.67 -1.66
C GLU A 424 6.01 -18.69 -1.89
N LYS A 425 6.97 -18.79 -0.95
CA LYS A 425 8.01 -19.84 -0.97
C LYS A 425 7.42 -21.21 -0.62
N ILE A 426 6.58 -21.32 0.42
CA ILE A 426 6.00 -22.60 0.88
C ILE A 426 4.96 -23.16 -0.10
N LYS A 427 4.15 -22.31 -0.75
CA LYS A 427 3.20 -22.73 -1.81
C LYS A 427 3.88 -23.46 -2.98
N LYS A 428 5.19 -23.26 -3.16
CA LYS A 428 6.00 -24.03 -4.11
C LYS A 428 6.07 -25.52 -3.74
N TYR A 429 5.91 -25.85 -2.45
CA TYR A 429 6.10 -27.18 -1.88
C TYR A 429 4.79 -27.79 -1.34
N HIS A 430 3.85 -26.99 -0.79
CA HIS A 430 2.57 -27.48 -0.24
C HIS A 430 1.34 -26.74 -0.79
N LYS A 431 0.36 -27.50 -1.30
CA LYS A 431 -0.80 -27.02 -2.07
C LYS A 431 -1.92 -26.34 -1.26
N THR A 432 -2.00 -26.52 0.06
CA THR A 432 -3.19 -26.18 0.87
C THR A 432 -3.13 -24.84 1.61
N LEU A 433 -2.11 -23.99 1.38
CA LEU A 433 -2.04 -22.70 2.07
C LEU A 433 -3.12 -21.71 1.56
N TYR A 434 -4.18 -21.55 2.36
CA TYR A 434 -5.21 -20.53 2.21
C TYR A 434 -4.63 -19.12 2.02
N SER A 435 -5.40 -18.23 1.41
CA SER A 435 -5.01 -16.83 1.20
C SER A 435 -4.90 -16.09 2.55
N LEU A 436 -3.67 -15.91 3.05
CA LEU A 436 -3.32 -15.05 4.21
C LEU A 436 -3.99 -13.67 4.19
N GLU A 437 -4.35 -13.19 3.00
CA GLU A 437 -5.08 -11.93 2.83
C GLU A 437 -6.44 -11.91 3.54
N LYS A 438 -7.15 -13.05 3.59
CA LYS A 438 -8.46 -13.21 4.23
C LYS A 438 -8.37 -13.18 5.76
N ILE A 439 -7.22 -13.52 6.30
CA ILE A 439 -7.03 -13.65 7.75
C ILE A 439 -6.69 -12.29 8.36
N PHE A 440 -5.76 -11.55 7.76
CA PHE A 440 -5.30 -10.27 8.30
C PHE A 440 -6.26 -9.10 8.07
N LEU A 441 -7.13 -9.20 7.06
CA LEU A 441 -8.04 -8.12 6.69
C LEU A 441 -9.50 -8.49 6.85
N ASN A 442 -10.31 -7.53 7.30
CA ASN A 442 -11.76 -7.65 7.25
C ASN A 442 -12.21 -7.64 5.78
N GLU A 443 -12.53 -8.80 5.21
CA GLU A 443 -13.19 -8.84 3.91
C GLU A 443 -14.65 -8.39 4.05
N THR A 444 -15.02 -7.31 3.34
CA THR A 444 -16.44 -7.03 3.07
C THR A 444 -16.91 -7.92 1.92
N GLU A 445 -17.02 -9.24 2.14
CA GLU A 445 -17.72 -10.12 1.20
C GLU A 445 -19.24 -9.92 1.37
N LYS A 446 -19.84 -9.13 0.47
CA LYS A 446 -21.28 -9.22 0.19
C LYS A 446 -21.52 -10.46 -0.68
N ASN A 447 -21.61 -11.63 -0.05
CA ASN A 447 -22.19 -12.81 -0.69
C ASN A 447 -23.65 -12.91 -0.21
N SER A 448 -24.56 -12.49 -1.08
CA SER A 448 -25.92 -13.00 -1.10
C SER A 448 -25.85 -14.42 -1.63
N GLU A 449 -25.77 -15.39 -0.73
CA GLU A 449 -26.32 -16.74 -0.83
C GLU A 449 -25.74 -17.54 0.34
N GLY A 450 -26.63 -17.97 1.23
CA GLY A 450 -26.27 -18.75 2.39
C GLY A 450 -25.89 -20.14 1.96
N ASN A 451 -24.64 -20.52 2.17
CA ASN A 451 -24.26 -21.91 2.37
C ASN A 451 -23.40 -21.98 3.63
N LYS A 452 -23.94 -22.66 4.65
CA LYS A 452 -23.18 -23.16 5.79
C LYS A 452 -22.31 -24.28 5.24
N THR A 453 -20.99 -24.10 5.22
CA THR A 453 -20.07 -25.21 5.03
C THR A 453 -19.23 -25.35 6.29
N THR A 454 -19.60 -26.34 7.10
CA THR A 454 -18.75 -26.94 8.13
C THR A 454 -17.64 -27.71 7.41
N TYR A 455 -16.38 -27.44 7.74
CA TYR A 455 -15.25 -28.17 7.17
C TYR A 455 -14.50 -28.91 8.28
N GLU A 456 -14.67 -30.23 8.33
CA GLU A 456 -13.77 -31.13 9.04
C GLU A 456 -12.56 -31.45 8.15
N PHE A 457 -11.36 -31.46 8.72
CA PHE A 457 -10.14 -31.91 8.07
C PHE A 457 -9.64 -33.18 8.78
N SER A 458 -9.48 -34.26 8.02
CA SER A 458 -8.97 -35.55 8.48
C SER A 458 -7.50 -35.46 8.95
N HIS A 459 -7.23 -36.12 10.06
CA HIS A 459 -5.90 -36.32 10.64
C HIS A 459 -5.03 -37.14 9.70
N ASN A 460 -3.84 -36.62 9.38
CA ASN A 460 -2.68 -37.46 9.06
C ASN A 460 -1.47 -36.83 9.73
N GLU A 461 -1.11 -37.41 10.88
CA GLU A 461 0.08 -37.07 11.67
C GLU A 461 1.30 -37.73 11.04
N LYS A 462 2.26 -36.89 10.62
CA LYS A 462 3.72 -37.11 10.55
C LYS A 462 4.32 -36.04 9.62
N SER A 463 4.40 -34.80 10.13
CA SER A 463 5.32 -33.78 9.60
C SER A 463 5.63 -32.76 10.71
N THR A 464 6.84 -32.22 10.67
CA THR A 464 7.59 -31.58 11.76
C THR A 464 6.87 -30.40 12.46
N SER A 465 7.14 -30.27 13.77
CA SER A 465 6.26 -29.69 14.80
C SER A 465 6.21 -28.16 14.92
N ASN A 466 7.06 -27.39 14.22
CA ASN A 466 7.07 -25.92 14.36
C ASN A 466 6.28 -25.18 13.26
N ASP A 467 6.22 -25.73 12.06
CA ASP A 467 5.42 -25.21 10.94
C ASP A 467 3.94 -25.17 11.24
N ILE A 468 3.49 -26.27 11.84
CA ILE A 468 2.12 -26.49 12.23
C ILE A 468 1.74 -25.51 13.34
N LYS A 469 2.65 -24.95 14.14
CA LYS A 469 2.28 -24.00 15.21
C LYS A 469 1.82 -22.64 14.69
N TYR A 470 2.54 -22.06 13.72
CA TYR A 470 2.14 -20.78 13.09
C TYR A 470 0.92 -20.94 12.17
N LEU A 471 0.78 -22.09 11.49
CA LEU A 471 -0.40 -22.42 10.68
C LEU A 471 -1.61 -22.85 11.51
N ASN A 472 -1.42 -23.57 12.63
CA ASN A 472 -2.49 -23.90 13.59
C ASN A 472 -2.96 -22.69 14.37
N PHE A 473 -2.08 -21.71 14.64
CA PHE A 473 -2.50 -20.41 15.16
C PHE A 473 -3.55 -19.75 14.26
N PHE A 474 -3.37 -19.84 12.94
CA PHE A 474 -4.37 -19.40 11.98
C PHE A 474 -5.62 -20.30 11.97
N LYS A 475 -5.46 -21.62 12.15
CA LYS A 475 -6.56 -22.61 12.19
C LYS A 475 -7.58 -22.31 13.30
N ASN A 476 -7.13 -21.87 14.47
CA ASN A 476 -8.01 -21.52 15.61
C ASN A 476 -8.69 -20.14 15.50
N SER A 477 -8.40 -19.36 14.45
CA SER A 477 -8.91 -17.98 14.29
C SER A 477 -10.00 -17.82 13.22
N ILE A 478 -10.48 -18.94 12.63
CA ILE A 478 -11.30 -18.95 11.42
C ILE A 478 -12.81 -18.69 11.68
N ASP A 479 -13.30 -18.72 12.92
CA ASP A 479 -14.72 -18.50 13.22
C ASP A 479 -15.10 -17.04 13.47
N VAL A 480 -14.93 -16.13 12.48
CA VAL A 480 -15.48 -14.77 12.64
C VAL A 480 -15.88 -14.11 11.31
N LYS A 481 -17.18 -14.11 11.00
CA LYS A 481 -17.80 -13.19 10.03
C LYS A 481 -18.14 -11.86 10.71
N ASN A 482 -17.42 -10.78 10.43
CA ASN A 482 -17.83 -9.41 10.79
C ASN A 482 -17.79 -8.49 9.55
N SER A 483 -18.96 -8.18 8.98
CA SER A 483 -19.12 -7.19 7.92
C SER A 483 -19.54 -5.84 8.51
N LEU A 484 -18.57 -5.01 8.89
CA LEU A 484 -18.86 -3.67 9.43
C LEU A 484 -19.17 -2.67 8.30
N ASN A 485 -20.40 -2.15 8.27
CA ASN A 485 -20.74 -0.97 7.50
C ASN A 485 -20.22 0.28 8.23
N ILE A 486 -18.99 0.70 7.89
CA ILE A 486 -18.35 1.87 8.51
C ILE A 486 -19.13 3.16 8.19
N ILE A 487 -19.73 3.78 9.21
CA ILE A 487 -20.43 5.08 9.16
C ILE A 487 -19.38 6.22 9.19
N ASN A 488 -19.78 7.47 8.88
CA ASN A 488 -18.84 8.60 8.89
C ASN A 488 -18.24 8.88 10.29
N GLU A 489 -18.97 8.60 11.36
CA GLU A 489 -18.49 8.72 12.74
C GLU A 489 -17.37 7.71 13.03
N ASP A 490 -17.51 6.46 12.59
CA ASP A 490 -16.47 5.43 12.71
C ASP A 490 -15.18 5.85 11.99
N LYS A 491 -15.29 6.48 10.81
CA LYS A 491 -14.11 6.98 10.09
C LYS A 491 -13.37 8.06 10.87
N LEU A 492 -14.12 8.94 11.54
CA LEU A 492 -13.56 9.97 12.41
C LEU A 492 -12.89 9.35 13.64
N PHE A 493 -13.52 8.36 14.26
CA PHE A 493 -12.97 7.59 15.37
C PHE A 493 -11.66 6.89 14.98
N PHE A 494 -11.66 6.09 13.91
CA PHE A 494 -10.49 5.36 13.44
C PHE A 494 -9.34 6.31 13.12
N LYS A 495 -9.62 7.42 12.43
CA LYS A 495 -8.61 8.43 12.14
C LYS A 495 -8.07 9.10 13.39
N LYS A 496 -8.93 9.47 14.35
CA LYS A 496 -8.53 10.11 15.61
C LYS A 496 -7.63 9.19 16.42
N ASN A 497 -7.88 7.88 16.41
CA ASN A 497 -7.13 6.90 17.19
C ASN A 497 -6.00 6.19 16.44
N ASN A 498 -5.75 6.58 15.17
CA ASN A 498 -4.81 5.91 14.27
C ASN A 498 -5.06 4.40 14.13
N ILE A 499 -6.32 4.01 13.98
CA ILE A 499 -6.72 2.61 13.79
C ILE A 499 -7.00 2.40 12.30
N ASN A 500 -6.39 1.38 11.72
CA ASN A 500 -6.68 0.91 10.39
C ASN A 500 -8.01 0.12 10.36
N PRO A 501 -9.05 0.62 9.67
CA PRO A 501 -10.34 -0.07 9.57
C PRO A 501 -10.29 -1.39 8.81
N ASN A 502 -9.24 -1.60 8.00
CA ASN A 502 -9.11 -2.82 7.20
C ASN A 502 -8.57 -3.99 8.02
N PHE A 503 -8.01 -3.76 9.21
CA PHE A 503 -7.43 -4.83 10.03
C PHE A 503 -8.52 -5.62 10.76
N ASN A 504 -8.35 -6.95 10.78
CA ASN A 504 -9.10 -7.79 11.69
C ASN A 504 -8.52 -7.66 13.10
N GLU A 505 -9.19 -6.86 13.93
CA GLU A 505 -8.74 -6.55 15.29
C GLU A 505 -8.51 -7.80 16.14
N LYS A 506 -9.34 -8.84 15.99
CA LYS A 506 -9.18 -10.10 16.73
C LYS A 506 -7.89 -10.82 16.34
N VAL A 507 -7.62 -10.91 15.04
CA VAL A 507 -6.39 -11.56 14.52
C VAL A 507 -5.16 -10.77 14.95
N VAL A 508 -5.21 -9.45 14.88
CA VAL A 508 -4.13 -8.58 15.38
C VAL A 508 -3.90 -8.82 16.87
N ASN A 509 -4.95 -8.76 17.69
CA ASN A 509 -4.83 -8.95 19.15
C ASN A 509 -4.37 -10.36 19.54
N ASN A 510 -4.74 -11.38 18.77
CA ASN A 510 -4.19 -12.72 18.96
C ASN A 510 -2.67 -12.73 18.71
N ILE A 511 -2.19 -12.11 17.63
CA ILE A 511 -0.74 -12.02 17.37
C ILE A 511 -0.04 -11.30 18.53
N LEU A 512 -0.64 -10.22 19.03
CA LEU A 512 -0.09 -9.43 20.13
C LEU A 512 -0.08 -10.20 21.46
N SER A 513 -1.01 -11.13 21.69
CA SER A 513 -1.04 -11.93 22.93
C SER A 513 0.18 -12.83 23.09
N SER A 514 0.82 -13.24 21.98
CA SER A 514 2.08 -14.01 22.02
C SER A 514 3.23 -13.29 22.71
N TYR A 515 3.16 -11.96 22.82
CA TYR A 515 4.16 -11.17 23.52
C TYR A 515 3.95 -11.15 25.03
N ASN A 516 2.84 -11.69 25.57
CA ASN A 516 2.51 -11.65 26.99
C ASN A 516 2.69 -10.25 27.60
N ASN A 517 2.22 -9.22 26.87
CA ASN A 517 2.35 -7.80 27.22
C ASN A 517 3.80 -7.27 27.36
N ASN A 518 4.79 -8.01 26.84
CA ASN A 518 6.19 -7.59 26.83
C ASN A 518 6.48 -6.62 25.66
N TYR A 519 6.42 -5.32 25.98
CA TYR A 519 6.73 -4.25 25.02
C TYR A 519 8.16 -4.29 24.50
N TYR A 520 9.12 -4.76 25.29
CA TYR A 520 10.53 -4.83 24.89
C TYR A 520 10.70 -5.83 23.75
N ASN A 521 10.15 -7.05 23.90
CA ASN A 521 10.19 -8.07 22.85
C ASN A 521 9.44 -7.59 21.58
N PHE A 522 8.26 -6.99 21.75
CA PHE A 522 7.51 -6.42 20.62
C PHE A 522 8.31 -5.35 19.86
N LYS A 523 8.96 -4.41 20.58
CA LYS A 523 9.80 -3.36 19.99
C LYS A 523 11.05 -3.93 19.30
N ASN A 524 11.65 -4.97 19.85
CA ASN A 524 12.79 -5.65 19.21
C ASN A 524 12.39 -6.35 17.92
N ASP A 525 11.27 -7.08 17.91
CA ASP A 525 10.77 -7.73 16.70
C ASP A 525 10.37 -6.72 15.64
N LEU A 526 9.75 -5.61 16.03
CA LEU A 526 9.46 -4.49 15.11
C LEU A 526 10.74 -3.96 14.46
N THR A 527 11.81 -3.78 15.25
CA THR A 527 13.12 -3.34 14.75
C THR A 527 13.66 -4.31 13.69
N LEU A 528 13.65 -5.61 14.00
CA LEU A 528 14.14 -6.66 13.10
C LEU A 528 13.30 -6.74 11.82
N LEU A 529 11.98 -6.68 11.93
CA LEU A 529 11.06 -6.67 10.79
C LEU A 529 11.36 -5.53 9.83
N ILE A 530 11.56 -4.31 10.35
CA ILE A 530 11.88 -3.14 9.53
C ILE A 530 13.26 -3.31 8.89
N SER A 531 14.29 -3.67 9.66
CA SER A 531 15.67 -3.77 9.14
C SER A 531 15.80 -4.84 8.06
N TYR A 532 15.20 -6.02 8.27
CA TYR A 532 15.27 -7.11 7.28
C TYR A 532 14.44 -6.82 6.03
N HIS A 533 13.31 -6.11 6.16
CA HIS A 533 12.49 -5.76 5.01
C HIS A 533 13.26 -4.95 3.97
N PHE A 534 14.13 -4.03 4.41
CA PHE A 534 14.88 -3.14 3.52
C PHE A 534 16.29 -3.60 3.17
N LEU A 535 16.77 -4.71 3.73
CA LEU A 535 18.16 -5.19 3.57
C LEU A 535 18.62 -5.19 2.10
N THR A 536 17.88 -5.87 1.23
CA THR A 536 18.19 -5.96 -0.21
C THR A 536 18.15 -4.58 -0.88
N SER A 537 17.10 -3.80 -0.66
CA SER A 537 16.98 -2.46 -1.24
C SER A 537 18.06 -1.49 -0.74
N LYS A 538 18.53 -1.65 0.49
CA LYS A 538 19.62 -0.85 1.08
C LYS A 538 20.96 -1.19 0.42
N TYR A 539 21.22 -2.47 0.18
CA TYR A 539 22.41 -2.91 -0.56
C TYR A 539 22.49 -2.25 -1.95
N TYR A 540 21.42 -2.31 -2.74
CA TYR A 540 21.39 -1.66 -4.06
C TYR A 540 21.40 -0.14 -3.98
N TYR A 541 20.83 0.45 -2.93
CA TYR A 541 20.95 1.89 -2.71
C TYR A 541 22.41 2.30 -2.51
N ASN A 542 23.15 1.59 -1.64
CA ASN A 542 24.57 1.84 -1.40
C ASN A 542 25.40 1.68 -2.68
N PHE A 543 25.09 0.67 -3.49
CA PHE A 543 25.70 0.48 -4.81
C PHE A 543 25.49 1.69 -5.76
N LEU A 544 24.31 2.31 -5.71
CA LEU A 544 23.93 3.43 -6.56
C LEU A 544 24.48 4.78 -6.08
N LEU A 545 25.05 4.88 -4.86
CA LEU A 545 25.56 6.14 -4.31
C LEU A 545 26.60 6.80 -5.22
N SER A 546 27.46 6.01 -5.85
CA SER A 546 28.52 6.49 -6.77
C SER A 546 28.08 6.62 -8.23
N LYS A 547 26.78 6.45 -8.55
CA LYS A 547 26.28 6.30 -9.93
C LYS A 547 25.44 7.48 -10.42
N ASP A 548 25.69 8.70 -9.94
CA ASP A 548 24.92 9.91 -10.29
C ASP A 548 24.79 10.16 -11.80
N ASN A 549 25.85 9.91 -12.57
CA ASN A 549 25.82 10.04 -14.04
C ASN A 549 24.77 9.14 -14.69
N LEU A 550 24.60 7.93 -14.17
CA LEU A 550 23.63 6.97 -14.68
C LEU A 550 22.21 7.35 -14.23
N ILE A 551 22.04 7.81 -12.98
CA ILE A 551 20.77 8.35 -12.49
C ILE A 551 20.29 9.52 -13.36
N ASN A 552 21.19 10.44 -13.70
CA ASN A 552 20.90 11.55 -14.60
C ASN A 552 20.51 11.09 -16.02
N LYS A 553 21.18 10.06 -16.55
CA LYS A 553 20.78 9.45 -17.84
C LYS A 553 19.37 8.87 -17.77
N ILE A 554 19.03 8.14 -16.69
CA ILE A 554 17.68 7.59 -16.49
C ILE A 554 16.63 8.70 -16.44
N LEU A 555 16.87 9.79 -15.70
CA LEU A 555 15.96 10.95 -15.66
C LEU A 555 15.75 11.59 -17.04
N LYS A 556 16.83 11.79 -17.81
CA LYS A 556 16.75 12.29 -19.19
C LYS A 556 15.92 11.39 -20.09
N MET A 557 16.00 10.08 -19.91
CA MET A 557 15.17 9.12 -20.64
C MET A 557 13.70 9.21 -20.24
N GLY A 558 13.41 9.36 -18.95
CA GLY A 558 12.03 9.56 -18.47
C GLY A 558 11.37 10.80 -19.06
N LYS A 559 12.12 11.92 -19.13
CA LYS A 559 11.69 13.13 -19.86
C LYS A 559 11.30 12.79 -21.30
N ARG A 560 12.16 12.07 -22.04
CA ARG A 560 11.90 11.69 -23.43
C ARG A 560 10.63 10.85 -23.56
N SER A 561 10.49 9.80 -22.76
CA SER A 561 9.34 8.88 -22.81
C SER A 561 7.98 9.57 -22.56
N LEU A 562 7.94 10.60 -21.70
CA LEU A 562 6.68 11.22 -21.29
C LEU A 562 6.41 12.60 -21.90
N SER A 563 7.43 13.30 -22.41
CA SER A 563 7.29 14.63 -23.01
C SER A 563 6.28 14.65 -24.15
N ILE A 564 6.34 13.69 -25.07
CA ILE A 564 5.42 13.61 -26.22
C ILE A 564 3.97 13.47 -25.75
N ARG A 565 3.71 12.61 -24.76
CA ARG A 565 2.36 12.42 -24.18
C ARG A 565 1.85 13.69 -23.52
N ALA A 566 2.68 14.38 -22.75
CA ALA A 566 2.33 15.63 -22.08
C ALA A 566 2.06 16.75 -23.09
N ILE A 567 2.95 16.94 -24.07
CA ILE A 567 2.83 17.95 -25.14
C ILE A 567 1.55 17.70 -25.95
N LYS A 568 1.28 16.45 -26.36
CA LYS A 568 0.05 16.11 -27.10
C LYS A 568 -1.19 16.47 -26.28
N THR A 569 -1.21 16.06 -25.02
CA THR A 569 -2.35 16.35 -24.13
C THR A 569 -2.57 17.84 -23.93
N PHE A 570 -1.50 18.62 -23.80
CA PHE A 570 -1.59 20.07 -23.68
C PHE A 570 -2.03 20.75 -24.98
N LYS A 571 -1.56 20.29 -26.15
CA LYS A 571 -2.05 20.75 -27.45
C LYS A 571 -3.56 20.51 -27.59
N ASP A 572 -4.05 19.33 -27.21
CA ASP A 572 -5.48 19.03 -27.21
C ASP A 572 -6.26 19.95 -26.24
N PHE A 573 -5.67 20.25 -25.07
CA PHE A 573 -6.26 21.17 -24.10
C PHE A 573 -6.34 22.60 -24.65
N LYS A 574 -5.25 23.11 -25.24
CA LYS A 574 -5.19 24.40 -25.91
C LYS A 574 -6.26 24.55 -27.01
N LYS A 575 -6.36 23.55 -27.89
CA LYS A 575 -7.38 23.52 -28.95
C LYS A 575 -8.80 23.67 -28.40
N LYS A 576 -9.12 23.02 -27.28
CA LYS A 576 -10.44 23.14 -26.64
C LYS A 576 -10.70 24.51 -26.03
N LEU A 577 -9.66 25.28 -25.74
CA LEU A 577 -9.74 26.66 -25.25
C LEU A 577 -9.65 27.69 -26.37
N ASN A 578 -9.59 27.27 -27.64
CA ASN A 578 -9.35 28.14 -28.80
C ASN A 578 -8.04 28.97 -28.67
N LEU A 579 -6.98 28.35 -28.12
CA LEU A 579 -5.61 28.88 -28.03
C LEU A 579 -4.66 28.11 -28.94
#